data_AF-A0A2G6EIU5-F1
#
_entry.id   AF-A0A2G6EIU5-F1
#
_cell.length_a   1.000
_cell.length_b   1.000
_cell.length_c   1.000
_cell.angle_alpha   90.00
_cell.angle_beta   90.00
_cell.angle_gamma   90.00
#
_symmetry.space_group_name_H-M   'P 1'
#
loop_
_entity.id
_entity.type
_entity.pdbx_description
1 polymer ?
#
loop_
_entity_poly.entity_id
_entity_poly.type
_entity_poly.pdbx_seq_one_letter_code
_entity_poly.pdbx_strand_id
1 'polypeptide(L)'
;MARNTSSGVSWHGDKRGNIARSLAILGAVFISSCSSDSDDLMTVGQDGNLSMNTPRFLLESRRIDRTAIRPEVTINGNQTVTMQRSADGNGWSGTIQVLPDQSYTIRIVWIERLDAGEAGNNPEARDLALAVREQVVQVGSDGASQTFGGLAEGNYDTNILDEDQDGISNLNEREQGTDPFTPIPPGPGDNPGDSETPGETPDPNEPTDPSAPPGSDKPDTEDPAMSDSIDVAIPRIAAADAPLIDGLNVMVDTQGQFAGEWASAVQVDHGGSLLGINNLMIDVNADAEDGTVGRRWAAVHDGEYLYIMVTVDDNGIRYRDSNGSIWEDDALELFIDVDNSKSESYDDNDYQVLFPLATSEDPEVGVTSGEIIGMNSAWGLELDFATGPGQGPASGSSASPQQDVYELRIRLGSIGLETGKPFGLELQIDDDDDGGGRDAKWGWAHPSRGDVDVDNTYLNPSYMGTAMLE
;
A
#
# COMPACT_ATOMS: atom_id res chain seq x y z
N MET A 1 -49.52 -29.21 -70.74
CA MET A 1 -50.41 -30.37 -70.49
C MET A 1 -49.93 -31.04 -69.21
N ALA A 2 -50.84 -31.15 -68.22
CA ALA A 2 -50.82 -32.05 -67.04
C ALA A 2 -49.68 -31.86 -66.01
N ARG A 3 -49.88 -31.75 -64.68
CA ARG A 3 -51.00 -31.71 -63.71
C ARG A 3 -50.44 -31.02 -62.45
N ASN A 4 -51.09 -30.00 -61.86
CA ASN A 4 -51.93 -30.06 -60.64
C ASN A 4 -51.54 -31.17 -59.64
N THR A 5 -51.25 -30.89 -58.37
CA THR A 5 -52.26 -30.45 -57.38
C THR A 5 -51.72 -29.58 -56.24
N SER A 6 -52.59 -28.67 -55.82
CA SER A 6 -52.61 -27.80 -54.64
C SER A 6 -52.90 -28.51 -53.31
N SER A 7 -52.30 -28.01 -52.23
CA SER A 7 -52.93 -27.64 -50.93
C SER A 7 -51.80 -27.19 -50.01
N GLY A 8 -51.72 -25.97 -49.49
CA GLY A 8 -52.76 -25.16 -48.85
C GLY A 8 -52.45 -25.10 -47.35
N VAL A 9 -52.28 -23.89 -46.81
CA VAL A 9 -52.59 -23.41 -45.44
C VAL A 9 -51.54 -22.40 -44.92
N SER A 10 -52.10 -21.41 -44.25
CA SER A 10 -51.66 -20.07 -43.88
C SER A 10 -50.94 -19.94 -42.54
N TRP A 11 -50.08 -18.91 -42.49
CA TRP A 11 -49.89 -17.90 -41.42
C TRP A 11 -49.19 -18.24 -40.08
N HIS A 12 -48.17 -17.40 -39.84
CA HIS A 12 -47.61 -16.87 -38.58
C HIS A 12 -46.75 -17.79 -37.68
N GLY A 13 -45.47 -17.42 -37.57
CA GLY A 13 -44.54 -17.88 -36.55
C GLY A 13 -43.38 -16.90 -36.45
N ASP A 14 -43.25 -16.29 -35.27
CA ASP A 14 -42.27 -15.29 -34.88
C ASP A 14 -40.83 -15.61 -35.26
N LYS A 15 -40.11 -14.63 -35.82
CA LYS A 15 -38.65 -14.64 -35.83
C LYS A 15 -38.14 -14.20 -34.46
N ARG A 16 -37.99 -15.14 -33.52
CA ARG A 16 -36.99 -15.00 -32.45
C ARG A 16 -35.64 -15.38 -33.04
N GLY A 17 -34.73 -14.40 -33.10
CA GLY A 17 -33.35 -14.61 -33.49
C GLY A 17 -32.64 -15.48 -32.46
N ASN A 18 -32.25 -16.69 -32.86
CA ASN A 18 -31.25 -17.47 -32.13
C ASN A 18 -29.88 -16.86 -32.47
N ILE A 19 -29.28 -16.15 -31.52
CA ILE A 19 -27.85 -15.86 -31.56
C ILE A 19 -27.15 -17.16 -31.20
N ALA A 20 -26.58 -17.82 -32.21
CA ALA A 20 -25.72 -18.97 -32.01
C ALA A 20 -24.46 -18.50 -31.27
N ARG A 21 -24.27 -18.96 -30.02
CA ARG A 21 -22.98 -18.88 -29.31
C ARG A 21 -22.04 -19.88 -29.97
N SER A 22 -21.12 -19.39 -30.80
CA SER A 22 -20.08 -20.20 -31.41
C SER A 22 -19.03 -20.56 -30.36
N LEU A 23 -18.90 -21.85 -30.04
CA LEU A 23 -17.69 -22.40 -29.40
C LEU A 23 -16.61 -22.51 -30.49
N ALA A 24 -15.49 -21.82 -30.32
CA ALA A 24 -14.30 -22.06 -31.14
C ALA A 24 -13.46 -23.15 -30.46
N ILE A 25 -13.18 -24.23 -31.19
CA ILE A 25 -12.22 -25.27 -30.83
C ILE A 25 -11.12 -25.21 -31.88
N LEU A 26 -9.89 -24.86 -31.51
CA LEU A 26 -8.71 -25.07 -32.35
C LEU A 26 -7.49 -25.47 -31.51
N GLY A 27 -6.75 -26.45 -32.02
CA GLY A 27 -5.76 -27.24 -31.30
C GLY A 27 -4.39 -26.59 -31.10
N ALA A 28 -3.68 -27.16 -30.13
CA ALA A 28 -2.42 -26.70 -29.57
C ALA A 28 -1.26 -26.61 -30.58
N VAL A 29 -0.56 -25.48 -30.52
CA VAL A 29 0.81 -25.31 -31.02
C VAL A 29 1.62 -24.73 -29.86
N PHE A 30 2.64 -25.46 -29.40
CA PHE A 30 3.58 -24.96 -28.40
C PHE A 30 4.48 -23.91 -29.06
N ILE A 31 4.36 -22.66 -28.63
CA ILE A 31 5.34 -21.63 -28.92
C ILE A 31 5.94 -21.22 -27.58
N SER A 32 7.19 -21.65 -27.37
CA SER A 32 8.09 -21.07 -26.38
C SER A 32 8.27 -19.60 -26.77
N SER A 33 7.75 -18.70 -25.93
CA SER A 33 8.14 -17.30 -25.96
C SER A 33 9.38 -17.17 -25.08
N CYS A 34 10.55 -17.18 -25.70
CA CYS A 34 11.74 -16.58 -25.11
C CYS A 34 11.69 -15.07 -25.43
N SER A 35 11.21 -14.26 -24.48
CA SER A 35 11.56 -12.84 -24.37
C SER A 35 12.15 -12.65 -22.99
N SER A 36 13.43 -12.29 -22.94
CA SER A 36 14.26 -12.23 -21.74
C SER A 36 14.16 -10.90 -20.98
N ASP A 37 13.04 -10.19 -21.05
CA ASP A 37 12.81 -8.89 -20.37
C ASP A 37 11.34 -8.75 -19.92
N SER A 38 10.73 -9.82 -19.43
CA SER A 38 9.34 -9.81 -18.97
C SER A 38 9.16 -10.78 -17.81
N ASP A 39 9.80 -10.48 -16.68
CA ASP A 39 9.94 -11.41 -15.56
C ASP A 39 8.69 -11.57 -14.69
N ASP A 40 7.63 -10.81 -14.94
CA ASP A 40 6.40 -10.91 -14.16
C ASP A 40 5.20 -10.66 -15.08
N LEU A 41 4.77 -11.66 -15.84
CA LEU A 41 3.58 -11.51 -16.68
C LEU A 41 2.65 -12.70 -16.51
N MET A 42 1.55 -12.46 -15.79
CA MET A 42 0.36 -13.25 -16.00
C MET A 42 -0.14 -12.89 -17.40
N THR A 43 -0.26 -13.83 -18.32
CA THR A 43 -0.89 -13.56 -19.63
C THR A 43 -2.00 -14.55 -19.84
N VAL A 44 -3.14 -14.07 -20.34
CA VAL A 44 -4.22 -14.92 -20.84
C VAL A 44 -4.20 -14.77 -22.36
N GLY A 45 -3.63 -15.77 -23.04
CA GLY A 45 -3.54 -15.78 -24.49
C GLY A 45 -4.92 -15.83 -25.15
N GLN A 46 -4.98 -15.46 -26.44
CA GLN A 46 -6.20 -15.57 -27.27
C GLN A 46 -6.72 -17.02 -27.42
N ASP A 47 -5.96 -18.00 -26.96
CA ASP A 47 -6.26 -19.42 -26.89
C ASP A 47 -6.77 -19.89 -25.51
N GLY A 48 -6.89 -18.98 -24.54
CA GLY A 48 -7.27 -19.27 -23.15
C GLY A 48 -6.11 -19.79 -22.30
N ASN A 49 -4.86 -19.63 -22.74
CA ASN A 49 -3.67 -20.02 -21.98
C ASN A 49 -3.33 -18.97 -20.93
N LEU A 50 -3.41 -19.35 -19.67
CA LEU A 50 -2.93 -18.58 -18.52
C LEU A 50 -1.46 -18.91 -18.28
N SER A 51 -0.53 -17.96 -18.39
CA SER A 51 0.84 -18.08 -17.89
C SER A 51 1.03 -17.26 -16.61
N MET A 52 2.01 -17.58 -15.77
CA MET A 52 2.50 -16.73 -14.66
C MET A 52 3.88 -17.22 -14.20
N ASN A 53 4.69 -16.36 -13.59
CA ASN A 53 5.92 -16.77 -12.90
C ASN A 53 5.68 -16.96 -11.40
N THR A 54 6.56 -17.73 -10.77
CA THR A 54 6.64 -17.82 -9.31
C THR A 54 7.12 -16.47 -8.76
N PRO A 55 6.42 -15.85 -7.79
CA PRO A 55 6.79 -14.56 -7.22
C PRO A 55 8.23 -14.55 -6.70
N ARG A 56 8.90 -13.42 -6.92
CA ARG A 56 10.32 -13.25 -6.54
C ARG A 56 10.57 -13.44 -5.05
N PHE A 57 9.73 -12.91 -4.16
CA PHE A 57 9.91 -13.09 -2.72
C PHE A 57 9.94 -14.58 -2.30
N LEU A 58 9.13 -15.44 -2.95
CA LEU A 58 9.17 -16.89 -2.74
C LEU A 58 10.43 -17.54 -3.35
N LEU A 59 10.94 -16.98 -4.45
CA LEU A 59 12.20 -17.38 -5.08
C LEU A 59 13.43 -16.80 -4.39
N GLU A 60 13.33 -15.83 -3.50
CA GLU A 60 14.48 -15.22 -2.82
C GLU A 60 14.62 -15.74 -1.38
N SER A 61 13.51 -16.16 -0.77
CA SER A 61 13.52 -16.82 0.53
C SER A 61 14.45 -18.04 0.53
N ARG A 62 15.29 -18.10 1.58
CA ARG A 62 16.25 -19.20 1.80
C ARG A 62 15.64 -20.37 2.55
N ARG A 63 14.44 -20.20 3.09
CA ARG A 63 13.76 -21.21 3.91
C ARG A 63 12.73 -22.00 3.12
N ILE A 64 12.20 -21.45 2.04
CA ILE A 64 11.17 -22.07 1.20
C ILE A 64 11.80 -23.03 0.18
N ASP A 65 11.28 -24.25 0.08
CA ASP A 65 11.66 -25.20 -0.96
C ASP A 65 10.95 -24.87 -2.28
N ARG A 66 11.66 -24.14 -3.15
CA ARG A 66 11.20 -23.70 -4.47
C ARG A 66 10.72 -24.86 -5.36
N THR A 67 11.26 -26.06 -5.15
CA THR A 67 10.86 -27.26 -5.91
C THR A 67 9.51 -27.81 -5.48
N ALA A 68 9.08 -27.48 -4.27
CA ALA A 68 7.81 -27.88 -3.66
C ALA A 68 6.70 -26.81 -3.76
N ILE A 69 6.98 -25.65 -4.34
CA ILE A 69 6.00 -24.58 -4.54
C ILE A 69 5.03 -24.92 -5.69
N ARG A 70 3.78 -24.49 -5.58
CA ARG A 70 2.83 -24.46 -6.72
C ARG A 70 1.75 -23.39 -6.54
N PRO A 71 1.20 -22.84 -7.62
CA PRO A 71 0.01 -22.03 -7.55
C PRO A 71 -1.24 -22.92 -7.59
N GLU A 72 -2.19 -22.63 -6.72
CA GLU A 72 -3.58 -23.02 -6.86
C GLU A 72 -4.38 -21.83 -7.38
N VAL A 73 -4.97 -21.98 -8.57
CA VAL A 73 -5.70 -20.90 -9.23
C VAL A 73 -7.17 -21.28 -9.30
N THR A 74 -8.04 -20.42 -8.80
CA THR A 74 -9.50 -20.58 -8.86
C THR A 74 -10.15 -19.39 -9.53
N ILE A 75 -11.24 -19.64 -10.26
CA ILE A 75 -12.06 -18.62 -10.91
C ILE A 75 -13.46 -18.64 -10.31
N ASN A 76 -13.97 -17.44 -9.98
CA ASN A 76 -15.26 -17.19 -9.33
C ASN A 76 -15.47 -18.08 -8.09
N GLY A 77 -14.38 -18.45 -7.41
CA GLY A 77 -14.36 -19.25 -6.19
C GLY A 77 -14.70 -20.74 -6.34
N ASN A 78 -14.94 -21.27 -7.55
CA ASN A 78 -15.39 -22.67 -7.71
C ASN A 78 -14.74 -23.46 -8.85
N GLN A 79 -14.08 -22.79 -9.80
CA GLN A 79 -13.44 -23.45 -10.93
C GLN A 79 -11.93 -23.41 -10.77
N THR A 80 -11.32 -24.56 -10.47
CA THR A 80 -9.85 -24.69 -10.36
C THR A 80 -9.21 -24.81 -11.74
N VAL A 81 -8.11 -24.09 -11.96
CA VAL A 81 -7.26 -24.22 -13.14
C VAL A 81 -6.15 -25.23 -12.84
N THR A 82 -6.00 -26.24 -13.69
CA THR A 82 -4.83 -27.13 -13.63
C THR A 82 -3.62 -26.39 -14.16
N MET A 83 -2.69 -26.06 -13.27
CA MET A 83 -1.43 -25.40 -13.60
C MET A 83 -0.31 -26.43 -13.83
N GLN A 84 0.51 -26.19 -14.83
CA GLN A 84 1.66 -26.99 -15.25
C GLN A 84 2.92 -26.13 -15.14
N ARG A 85 3.93 -26.63 -14.41
CA ARG A 85 5.22 -25.97 -14.28
C ARG A 85 5.97 -26.00 -15.62
N SER A 86 6.60 -24.89 -15.98
CA SER A 86 7.45 -24.75 -17.15
C SER A 86 8.75 -25.56 -17.00
N ALA A 87 9.48 -25.72 -18.11
CA ALA A 87 10.76 -26.42 -18.12
C ALA A 87 11.90 -25.65 -17.44
N ASP A 88 11.82 -24.31 -17.38
CA ASP A 88 12.76 -23.47 -16.61
C ASP A 88 12.55 -23.55 -15.09
N GLY A 89 11.43 -24.15 -14.65
CA GLY A 89 11.10 -24.35 -13.25
C GLY A 89 10.49 -23.14 -12.55
N ASN A 90 10.47 -21.95 -13.15
CA ASN A 90 9.97 -20.73 -12.52
C ASN A 90 8.58 -20.34 -13.02
N GLY A 91 8.28 -20.66 -14.28
CA GLY A 91 7.00 -20.41 -14.92
C GLY A 91 5.93 -21.46 -14.63
N TRP A 92 4.68 -21.05 -14.77
CA TRP A 92 3.48 -21.87 -14.67
C TRP A 92 2.53 -21.52 -15.80
N SER A 93 1.84 -22.53 -16.33
CA SER A 93 0.82 -22.33 -17.35
C SER A 93 -0.39 -23.24 -17.14
N GLY A 94 -1.57 -22.76 -17.51
CA GLY A 94 -2.84 -23.50 -17.43
C GLY A 94 -3.79 -23.03 -18.51
N THR A 95 -4.92 -23.69 -18.71
CA THR A 95 -5.92 -23.23 -19.68
C THR A 95 -7.29 -23.08 -19.04
N ILE A 96 -8.00 -22.02 -19.41
CA ILE A 96 -9.36 -21.78 -18.95
C ILE A 96 -10.21 -21.18 -20.06
N GLN A 97 -11.46 -21.64 -20.12
CA GLN A 97 -12.45 -21.13 -21.06
C GLN A 97 -13.31 -20.08 -20.36
N VAL A 98 -13.37 -18.88 -20.95
CA VAL A 98 -14.15 -17.74 -20.47
C VAL A 98 -15.07 -17.20 -21.58
N LEU A 99 -16.13 -16.51 -21.20
CA LEU A 99 -17.04 -15.85 -22.14
C LEU A 99 -16.58 -14.41 -22.40
N PRO A 100 -16.71 -13.91 -23.64
CA PRO A 100 -16.50 -12.49 -23.94
C PRO A 100 -17.48 -11.59 -23.17
N ASP A 101 -17.06 -10.34 -22.94
CA ASP A 101 -17.84 -9.29 -22.26
C ASP A 101 -18.30 -9.69 -20.85
N GLN A 102 -17.46 -10.42 -20.12
CA GLN A 102 -17.73 -10.86 -18.75
C GLN A 102 -16.55 -10.56 -17.83
N SER A 103 -16.88 -10.36 -16.55
CA SER A 103 -15.92 -10.22 -15.46
C SER A 103 -15.73 -11.54 -14.72
N TYR A 104 -14.50 -11.84 -14.34
CA TYR A 104 -14.14 -13.04 -13.58
C TYR A 104 -13.24 -12.66 -12.41
N THR A 105 -13.57 -13.15 -11.22
CA THR A 105 -12.66 -13.05 -10.07
C THR A 105 -11.70 -14.23 -10.12
N ILE A 106 -10.41 -13.95 -10.20
CA ILE A 106 -9.34 -14.96 -10.14
C ILE A 106 -8.69 -14.86 -8.77
N ARG A 107 -8.59 -16.00 -8.08
CA ARG A 107 -7.86 -16.13 -6.82
C ARG A 107 -6.69 -17.10 -7.02
N ILE A 108 -5.49 -16.65 -6.68
CA ILE A 108 -4.23 -17.39 -6.81
C ILE A 108 -3.67 -17.59 -5.40
N VAL A 109 -3.40 -18.82 -5.00
CA VAL A 109 -2.74 -19.16 -3.74
C VAL A 109 -1.42 -19.85 -4.06
N TRP A 110 -0.31 -19.34 -3.55
CA TRP A 110 0.97 -20.02 -3.59
C TRP A 110 1.08 -20.96 -2.39
N ILE A 111 1.35 -22.23 -2.70
CA ILE A 111 1.38 -23.32 -1.73
C ILE A 111 2.78 -23.97 -1.77
N GLU A 112 3.42 -24.10 -0.61
CA GLU A 112 4.57 -24.98 -0.44
C GLU A 112 4.09 -26.35 0.08
N ARG A 113 4.60 -27.43 -0.51
CA ARG A 113 4.34 -28.78 -0.01
C ARG A 113 5.46 -29.26 0.92
N LEU A 114 5.25 -29.11 2.21
CA LEU A 114 6.20 -29.49 3.25
C LEU A 114 6.27 -31.00 3.46
N ASP A 115 7.42 -31.48 3.93
CA ASP A 115 7.70 -32.88 4.26
C ASP A 115 7.45 -33.88 3.11
N ALA A 116 7.42 -33.42 1.86
CA ALA A 116 7.08 -34.24 0.68
C ALA A 116 8.06 -35.41 0.41
N GLY A 117 9.31 -35.28 0.85
CA GLY A 117 10.43 -36.16 0.52
C GLY A 117 10.80 -36.10 -0.98
N GLU A 118 11.95 -36.68 -1.37
CA GLU A 118 12.48 -36.61 -2.75
C GLU A 118 11.53 -37.13 -3.85
N ALA A 119 10.52 -37.93 -3.49
CA ALA A 119 9.55 -38.52 -4.40
C ALA A 119 8.12 -37.95 -4.27
N GLY A 120 7.89 -36.97 -3.39
CA GLY A 120 6.57 -36.34 -3.18
C GLY A 120 5.48 -37.23 -2.59
N ASN A 121 5.82 -38.47 -2.19
CA ASN A 121 4.87 -39.50 -1.78
C ASN A 121 4.80 -39.68 -0.25
N ASN A 122 5.38 -38.76 0.54
CA ASN A 122 5.25 -38.83 1.99
C ASN A 122 3.78 -38.57 2.39
N PRO A 123 3.09 -39.51 3.07
CA PRO A 123 1.72 -39.29 3.54
C PRO A 123 1.61 -38.21 4.63
N GLU A 124 2.71 -37.82 5.27
CA GLU A 124 2.75 -36.74 6.26
C GLU A 124 2.96 -35.36 5.63
N ALA A 125 3.08 -35.30 4.30
CA ALA A 125 3.32 -34.04 3.60
C ALA A 125 2.11 -33.11 3.69
N ARG A 126 2.37 -31.88 4.16
CA ARG A 126 1.37 -30.85 4.41
C ARG A 126 1.45 -29.77 3.33
N ASP A 127 0.31 -29.24 2.93
CA ASP A 127 0.25 -28.06 2.08
C ASP A 127 0.20 -26.83 2.98
N LEU A 128 1.08 -25.88 2.75
CA LEU A 128 1.14 -24.61 3.48
C LEU A 128 0.90 -23.48 2.49
N ALA A 129 -0.18 -22.73 2.67
CA ALA A 129 -0.44 -21.53 1.89
C ALA A 129 0.50 -20.42 2.35
N LEU A 130 1.26 -19.84 1.44
CA LEU A 130 2.28 -18.82 1.72
C LEU A 130 1.89 -17.43 1.25
N ALA A 131 1.10 -17.33 0.18
CA ALA A 131 0.69 -16.05 -0.36
C ALA A 131 -0.60 -16.20 -1.16
N VAL A 132 -1.50 -15.23 -1.08
CA VAL A 132 -2.76 -15.23 -1.83
C VAL A 132 -3.01 -13.90 -2.51
N ARG A 133 -3.56 -13.95 -3.73
CA ARG A 133 -4.03 -12.76 -4.44
C ARG A 133 -5.41 -13.01 -5.00
N GLU A 134 -6.27 -12.01 -4.92
CA GLU A 134 -7.57 -12.01 -5.60
C GLU A 134 -7.67 -10.80 -6.54
N GLN A 135 -8.19 -11.00 -7.74
CA GLN A 135 -8.31 -9.94 -8.73
C GLN A 135 -9.51 -10.16 -9.66
N VAL A 136 -10.19 -9.07 -10.02
CA VAL A 136 -11.25 -9.08 -11.04
C VAL A 136 -10.65 -8.81 -12.43
N VAL A 137 -10.93 -9.70 -13.38
CA VAL A 137 -10.46 -9.65 -14.77
C VAL A 137 -11.64 -9.48 -15.72
N GLN A 138 -11.55 -8.51 -16.63
CA GLN A 138 -12.55 -8.26 -17.67
C GLN A 138 -12.12 -8.89 -19.00
N VAL A 139 -12.99 -9.71 -19.59
CA VAL A 139 -12.76 -10.31 -20.91
C VAL A 139 -13.38 -9.43 -21.99
N GLY A 140 -12.57 -9.01 -22.97
CA GLY A 140 -13.00 -8.14 -24.06
C GLY A 140 -14.00 -8.81 -25.03
N SER A 141 -14.69 -7.98 -25.80
CA SER A 141 -15.72 -8.41 -26.78
C SER A 141 -15.21 -9.33 -27.90
N ASP A 142 -13.91 -9.29 -28.20
CA ASP A 142 -13.23 -10.16 -29.17
C ASP A 142 -12.74 -11.48 -28.55
N GLY A 143 -12.97 -11.69 -27.24
CA GLY A 143 -12.44 -12.81 -26.48
C GLY A 143 -10.94 -12.72 -26.23
N ALA A 144 -10.28 -11.63 -26.63
CA ALA A 144 -8.88 -11.38 -26.31
C ALA A 144 -8.76 -10.79 -24.90
N SER A 145 -7.75 -11.25 -24.17
CA SER A 145 -7.36 -10.61 -22.91
C SER A 145 -6.47 -9.41 -23.19
N GLN A 146 -6.62 -8.38 -22.36
CA GLN A 146 -5.60 -7.35 -22.22
C GLN A 146 -4.38 -7.95 -21.53
N THR A 147 -3.20 -7.44 -21.87
CA THR A 147 -1.97 -7.63 -21.10
C THR A 147 -2.20 -7.05 -19.71
N PHE A 148 -1.88 -7.82 -18.68
CA PHE A 148 -1.98 -7.39 -17.29
C PHE A 148 -0.84 -6.39 -17.04
N GLY A 149 -1.15 -5.09 -17.05
CA GLY A 149 -0.23 -4.08 -16.51
C GLY A 149 -0.21 -4.16 -14.98
N GLY A 150 0.94 -3.83 -14.37
CA GLY A 150 1.11 -3.82 -12.91
C GLY A 150 1.67 -5.12 -12.33
N LEU A 151 2.70 -5.67 -12.97
CA LEU A 151 3.39 -6.87 -12.53
C LEU A 151 4.90 -6.59 -12.52
N ALA A 152 5.31 -5.65 -11.71
CA ALA A 152 6.60 -5.74 -11.03
C ALA A 152 6.21 -5.91 -9.56
N GLU A 153 6.45 -7.11 -9.01
CA GLU A 153 6.44 -7.38 -7.56
C GLU A 153 5.10 -7.18 -6.79
N GLY A 154 4.06 -7.91 -7.19
CA GLY A 154 3.18 -8.70 -6.29
C GLY A 154 2.30 -8.07 -5.19
N ASN A 155 1.02 -7.76 -5.47
CA ASN A 155 -0.05 -7.63 -4.45
C ASN A 155 -0.51 -9.01 -3.92
N TYR A 156 0.41 -9.86 -3.44
CA TYR A 156 0.03 -11.07 -2.73
C TYR A 156 -0.06 -10.79 -1.23
N ASP A 157 -1.21 -11.07 -0.64
CA ASP A 157 -1.41 -11.07 0.80
C ASP A 157 -0.78 -12.33 1.39
N THR A 158 0.22 -12.15 2.24
CA THR A 158 0.92 -13.22 2.96
C THR A 158 0.45 -13.31 4.41
N ASN A 159 -0.22 -12.28 4.92
CA ASN A 159 -0.47 -12.07 6.34
C ASN A 159 -1.77 -12.71 6.81
N ILE A 160 -2.78 -12.83 5.95
CA ILE A 160 -4.04 -13.52 6.30
C ILE A 160 -3.91 -15.05 6.37
N LEU A 161 -2.74 -15.58 6.00
CA LEU A 161 -2.46 -17.01 5.95
C LEU A 161 -1.73 -17.38 7.24
N ASP A 162 -2.50 -17.75 8.24
CA ASP A 162 -2.05 -18.23 9.55
C ASP A 162 -2.76 -19.55 9.82
N GLU A 163 -2.03 -20.65 9.67
CA GLU A 163 -2.56 -22.01 9.70
C GLU A 163 -2.82 -22.49 11.14
N ASP A 164 -2.15 -21.92 12.14
CA ASP A 164 -2.30 -22.33 13.55
C ASP A 164 -2.94 -21.28 14.47
N GLN A 165 -3.20 -20.09 13.92
CA GLN A 165 -3.94 -18.97 14.53
C GLN A 165 -3.25 -18.35 15.74
N ASP A 166 -1.91 -18.29 15.70
CA ASP A 166 -1.11 -17.65 16.74
C ASP A 166 -0.78 -16.17 16.46
N GLY A 167 -1.18 -15.65 15.30
CA GLY A 167 -0.98 -14.27 14.88
C GLY A 167 0.30 -14.04 14.07
N ILE A 168 1.09 -15.08 13.80
CA ILE A 168 2.26 -15.03 12.92
C ILE A 168 1.90 -15.74 11.63
N SER A 169 2.11 -15.07 10.49
CA SER A 169 1.77 -15.68 9.20
C SER A 169 2.68 -16.86 8.86
N ASN A 170 2.11 -17.78 8.09
CA ASN A 170 2.80 -18.96 7.56
C ASN A 170 4.13 -18.60 6.89
N LEU A 171 4.17 -17.52 6.10
CA LEU A 171 5.39 -17.09 5.44
C LEU A 171 6.44 -16.60 6.45
N ASN A 172 6.04 -15.77 7.41
CA ASN A 172 6.94 -15.25 8.44
C ASN A 172 7.54 -16.37 9.29
N GLU A 173 6.71 -17.33 9.71
CA GLU A 173 7.17 -18.49 10.45
C GLU A 173 8.17 -19.33 9.65
N ARG A 174 7.90 -19.54 8.35
CA ARG A 174 8.83 -20.26 7.48
C ARG A 174 10.18 -19.55 7.39
N GLU A 175 10.19 -18.22 7.27
CA GLU A 175 11.42 -17.42 7.18
C GLU A 175 12.20 -17.38 8.50
N GLN A 176 11.49 -17.33 9.62
CA GLN A 176 12.07 -17.43 10.97
C GLN A 176 12.53 -18.87 11.26
N GLY A 177 11.97 -19.87 10.57
CA GLY A 177 12.25 -21.29 10.75
C GLY A 177 11.51 -21.91 11.93
N THR A 178 10.36 -21.35 12.30
CA THR A 178 9.38 -21.96 13.21
C THR A 178 8.46 -22.91 12.45
N ASP A 179 7.61 -23.66 13.16
CA ASP A 179 6.71 -24.66 12.56
C ASP A 179 5.30 -24.07 12.40
N PRO A 180 4.84 -23.79 11.17
CA PRO A 180 3.59 -23.06 10.93
C PRO A 180 2.29 -23.80 11.24
N PHE A 181 2.36 -24.82 12.07
CA PHE A 181 1.23 -25.65 12.45
C PHE A 181 1.20 -25.88 13.97
N THR A 182 2.09 -25.19 14.69
CA THR A 182 2.29 -25.34 16.13
C THR A 182 2.37 -23.95 16.76
N PRO A 183 1.29 -23.49 17.41
CA PRO A 183 1.20 -22.13 17.94
C PRO A 183 2.38 -21.83 18.86
N ILE A 184 3.04 -20.71 18.65
CA ILE A 184 4.07 -20.19 19.54
C ILE A 184 3.37 -19.62 20.78
N PRO A 185 3.59 -20.18 21.98
CA PRO A 185 2.94 -19.67 23.17
C PRO A 185 3.38 -18.22 23.42
N PRO A 186 2.46 -17.31 23.79
CA PRO A 186 2.85 -15.99 24.26
C PRO A 186 3.86 -16.17 25.40
N GLY A 187 4.97 -15.43 25.33
CA GLY A 187 6.00 -15.48 26.35
C GLY A 187 5.40 -15.24 27.75
N PRO A 188 6.06 -15.67 28.83
CA PRO A 188 5.59 -15.38 30.19
C PRO A 188 5.73 -13.88 30.44
N GLY A 189 4.72 -13.12 30.03
CA GLY A 189 4.80 -11.67 29.92
C GLY A 189 3.47 -10.98 29.69
N ASP A 190 2.48 -11.58 29.02
CA ASP A 190 1.19 -10.92 28.80
C ASP A 190 0.03 -11.90 28.92
N ASN A 191 -0.68 -11.82 30.04
CA ASN A 191 -2.03 -12.34 30.15
C ASN A 191 -2.96 -11.14 30.38
N PRO A 192 -3.89 -10.84 29.46
CA PRO A 192 -4.83 -9.75 29.63
C PRO A 192 -5.91 -10.16 30.62
N GLY A 193 -5.81 -9.66 31.84
CA GLY A 193 -6.84 -9.84 32.86
C GLY A 193 -6.27 -10.12 34.23
N ASP A 194 -5.89 -9.05 34.93
CA ASP A 194 -6.09 -8.90 36.37
C ASP A 194 -5.67 -7.46 36.77
N SER A 195 -6.60 -6.52 36.63
CA SER A 195 -6.50 -5.22 37.30
C SER A 195 -7.03 -5.38 38.72
N GLU A 196 -6.16 -5.83 39.63
CA GLU A 196 -6.40 -5.75 41.06
C GLU A 196 -6.33 -4.27 41.49
N THR A 197 -7.49 -3.61 41.51
CA THR A 197 -7.69 -2.33 42.23
C THR A 197 -7.43 -2.51 43.73
N PRO A 198 -6.58 -1.68 44.36
CA PRO A 198 -6.51 -1.61 45.82
C PRO A 198 -7.77 -0.94 46.37
N GLY A 199 -8.47 -1.64 47.27
CA GLY A 199 -9.71 -1.19 47.87
C GLY A 199 -9.53 0.05 48.76
N GLU A 200 -10.26 1.12 48.45
CA GLU A 200 -10.69 2.12 49.42
C GLU A 200 -12.17 1.92 49.75
N THR A 201 -12.44 1.73 51.04
CA THR A 201 -13.80 1.64 51.61
C THR A 201 -14.52 3.00 51.55
N PRO A 202 -15.82 3.09 51.20
CA PRO A 202 -16.55 4.35 51.24
C PRO A 202 -17.00 4.73 52.66
N ASP A 203 -16.78 5.98 53.04
CA ASP A 203 -17.29 6.64 54.25
C ASP A 203 -18.81 6.94 54.08
N PRO A 204 -19.70 6.46 54.98
CA PRO A 204 -21.15 6.58 54.80
C PRO A 204 -21.75 7.85 55.43
N ASN A 205 -21.13 9.02 55.28
CA ASN A 205 -21.72 10.29 55.74
C ASN A 205 -21.39 11.48 54.83
N GLU A 206 -22.12 11.64 53.72
CA GLU A 206 -22.32 12.98 53.14
C GLU A 206 -23.73 13.10 52.52
N PRO A 207 -24.48 14.18 52.81
CA PRO A 207 -25.92 14.22 52.55
C PRO A 207 -26.24 14.61 51.11
N THR A 208 -27.36 14.07 50.62
CA THR A 208 -27.97 14.42 49.32
C THR A 208 -28.69 15.77 49.42
N ASP A 209 -28.43 16.67 48.46
CA ASP A 209 -29.30 17.82 48.18
C ASP A 209 -29.56 17.93 46.66
N PRO A 210 -30.82 17.86 46.21
CA PRO A 210 -31.18 17.97 44.80
C PRO A 210 -31.49 19.41 44.41
N SER A 211 -31.05 19.86 43.22
CA SER A 211 -31.79 20.69 42.24
C SER A 211 -30.87 21.53 41.36
N ALA A 212 -30.97 21.36 40.04
CA ALA A 212 -30.80 22.47 39.09
C ALA A 212 -31.66 22.24 37.82
N PRO A 213 -32.29 23.28 37.21
CA PRO A 213 -33.24 23.15 36.11
C PRO A 213 -32.59 23.23 34.71
N PRO A 214 -33.30 22.91 33.62
CA PRO A 214 -32.71 22.80 32.30
C PRO A 214 -32.65 24.14 31.56
N GLY A 215 -31.57 24.34 30.81
CA GLY A 215 -31.54 25.16 29.59
C GLY A 215 -30.59 26.37 29.61
N SER A 216 -29.51 26.26 28.83
CA SER A 216 -29.04 27.34 27.94
C SER A 216 -27.98 26.81 26.97
N ASP A 217 -28.32 26.79 25.68
CA ASP A 217 -27.39 26.62 24.57
C ASP A 217 -26.32 27.73 24.56
N LYS A 218 -25.04 27.35 24.55
CA LYS A 218 -23.92 28.16 24.04
C LYS A 218 -22.69 27.27 23.77
N PRO A 219 -21.79 27.74 22.88
CA PRO A 219 -21.16 26.94 21.84
C PRO A 219 -20.10 25.97 22.37
N ASP A 220 -19.86 24.91 21.62
CA ASP A 220 -18.81 23.91 21.87
C ASP A 220 -17.49 24.62 22.19
N THR A 221 -17.15 24.64 23.47
CA THR A 221 -15.79 24.90 23.92
C THR A 221 -15.02 23.64 23.60
N GLU A 222 -14.10 23.74 22.64
CA GLU A 222 -13.03 22.76 22.45
C GLU A 222 -12.46 22.39 23.82
N ASP A 223 -12.41 21.09 24.07
CA ASP A 223 -11.87 20.54 25.29
C ASP A 223 -10.37 20.90 25.36
N PRO A 224 -9.93 21.71 26.34
CA PRO A 224 -8.51 22.07 26.46
C PRO A 224 -7.59 20.87 26.67
N ALA A 225 -8.12 19.68 26.98
CA ALA A 225 -7.33 18.45 27.02
C ALA A 225 -7.02 17.88 25.62
N MET A 226 -7.83 18.18 24.60
CA MET A 226 -7.59 17.74 23.21
C MET A 226 -6.49 18.56 22.53
N SER A 227 -6.29 19.83 22.91
CA SER A 227 -5.26 20.68 22.27
C SER A 227 -3.84 20.29 22.65
N ASP A 228 -3.63 19.70 23.84
CA ASP A 228 -2.30 19.29 24.32
C ASP A 228 -1.83 17.95 23.70
N SER A 229 -2.69 17.23 22.97
CA SER A 229 -2.36 15.97 22.29
C SER A 229 -2.22 16.08 20.77
N ILE A 230 -2.37 17.28 20.20
CA ILE A 230 -2.25 17.53 18.76
C ILE A 230 -0.87 18.11 18.46
N ASP A 231 -0.06 17.40 17.69
CA ASP A 231 1.26 17.86 17.27
C ASP A 231 1.15 18.92 16.16
N VAL A 232 0.16 18.77 15.27
CA VAL A 232 -0.05 19.68 14.14
C VAL A 232 -1.55 19.87 13.83
N ALA A 233 -1.98 21.13 13.76
CA ALA A 233 -3.30 21.51 13.26
C ALA A 233 -3.16 21.97 11.80
N ILE A 234 -3.84 21.29 10.89
CA ILE A 234 -3.77 21.51 9.45
C ILE A 234 -4.94 22.43 9.06
N PRO A 235 -4.67 23.65 8.57
CA PRO A 235 -5.68 24.66 8.38
C PRO A 235 -6.54 24.41 7.15
N ARG A 236 -7.79 24.87 7.25
CA ARG A 236 -8.74 24.83 6.15
C ARG A 236 -8.57 26.01 5.20
N ILE A 237 -8.52 25.72 3.90
CA ILE A 237 -8.57 26.68 2.81
C ILE A 237 -9.87 26.56 2.00
N ALA A 238 -10.15 27.55 1.13
CA ALA A 238 -11.20 27.40 0.13
C ALA A 238 -10.71 26.49 -0.99
N ALA A 239 -11.59 25.65 -1.56
CA ALA A 239 -11.23 24.76 -2.68
C ALA A 239 -10.68 25.50 -3.93
N ALA A 240 -11.01 26.79 -4.10
CA ALA A 240 -10.47 27.61 -5.18
C ALA A 240 -9.00 28.03 -4.97
N ASP A 241 -8.51 27.92 -3.73
CA ASP A 241 -7.15 28.23 -3.31
C ASP A 241 -6.30 26.95 -3.16
N ALA A 242 -6.84 25.79 -3.54
CA ALA A 242 -6.12 24.51 -3.47
C ALA A 242 -4.84 24.55 -4.32
N PRO A 243 -3.71 24.01 -3.80
CA PRO A 243 -2.46 23.96 -4.55
C PRO A 243 -2.60 23.04 -5.78
N LEU A 244 -1.80 23.33 -6.81
CA LEU A 244 -1.62 22.40 -7.90
C LEU A 244 -0.73 21.24 -7.43
N ILE A 245 -0.95 20.07 -8.01
CA ILE A 245 -0.11 18.89 -7.79
C ILE A 245 0.65 18.66 -9.09
N ASP A 246 1.78 19.35 -9.23
CA ASP A 246 2.58 19.32 -10.45
C ASP A 246 4.09 19.16 -10.21
N GLY A 247 4.52 19.16 -8.95
CA GLY A 247 5.92 18.97 -8.54
C GLY A 247 6.79 20.19 -8.85
N LEU A 248 6.19 21.35 -9.15
CA LEU A 248 6.89 22.53 -9.64
C LEU A 248 6.54 23.77 -8.83
N ASN A 249 7.29 24.86 -9.05
CA ASN A 249 6.95 26.21 -8.57
C ASN A 249 6.81 26.36 -7.04
N VAL A 250 7.35 25.43 -6.26
CA VAL A 250 7.46 25.58 -4.81
C VAL A 250 8.39 26.75 -4.50
N MET A 251 7.88 27.74 -3.78
CA MET A 251 8.58 28.98 -3.48
C MET A 251 8.70 29.18 -1.97
N VAL A 252 9.74 29.90 -1.55
CA VAL A 252 9.87 30.41 -0.18
C VAL A 252 9.98 31.93 -0.18
N ASP A 253 9.53 32.55 0.91
CA ASP A 253 9.69 33.98 1.15
C ASP A 253 11.09 34.32 1.70
N THR A 254 11.30 35.60 2.05
CA THR A 254 12.58 36.07 2.59
C THR A 254 12.94 35.51 3.97
N GLN A 255 12.00 34.86 4.63
CA GLN A 255 12.13 34.19 5.93
C GLN A 255 12.29 32.68 5.77
N GLY A 256 12.28 32.16 4.53
CA GLY A 256 12.38 30.74 4.23
C GLY A 256 11.07 29.97 4.45
N GLN A 257 9.94 30.66 4.67
CA GLN A 257 8.62 30.03 4.77
C GLN A 257 8.08 29.77 3.35
N PHE A 258 7.39 28.66 3.14
CA PHE A 258 6.70 28.39 1.89
C PHE A 258 5.71 29.51 1.55
N ALA A 259 5.70 29.88 0.28
CA ALA A 259 4.95 30.99 -0.28
C ALA A 259 4.18 30.52 -1.53
N GLY A 260 3.49 31.44 -2.20
CA GLY A 260 2.68 31.09 -3.36
C GLY A 260 1.46 30.27 -2.97
N GLU A 261 1.25 29.15 -3.65
CA GLU A 261 0.11 28.25 -3.38
C GLU A 261 0.19 27.58 -2.00
N TRP A 262 1.39 27.37 -1.48
CA TRP A 262 1.64 26.79 -0.16
C TRP A 262 1.69 27.82 0.98
N ALA A 263 1.41 29.10 0.70
CA ALA A 263 1.50 30.18 1.69
C ALA A 263 0.51 30.04 2.87
N SER A 264 -0.60 29.33 2.67
CA SER A 264 -1.61 29.09 3.72
C SER A 264 -1.40 27.78 4.47
N ALA A 265 -0.38 27.00 4.11
CA ALA A 265 -0.08 25.73 4.74
C ALA A 265 0.46 25.90 6.16
N VAL A 266 0.14 24.94 7.02
CA VAL A 266 0.87 24.78 8.27
C VAL A 266 2.30 24.40 7.95
N GLN A 267 3.26 25.08 8.58
CA GLN A 267 4.69 24.89 8.39
C GLN A 267 5.44 24.74 9.72
N VAL A 268 4.69 24.82 10.83
CA VAL A 268 5.20 24.68 12.19
C VAL A 268 4.30 23.75 12.99
N ASP A 269 4.87 23.05 13.95
CA ASP A 269 4.13 22.26 14.94
C ASP A 269 3.37 23.17 15.92
N HIS A 270 2.59 22.56 16.83
CA HIS A 270 1.86 23.26 17.88
C HIS A 270 2.78 24.10 18.81
N GLY A 271 4.05 23.70 18.93
CA GLY A 271 5.09 24.40 19.69
C GLY A 271 5.75 25.57 18.94
N GLY A 272 5.48 25.73 17.64
CA GLY A 272 6.07 26.74 16.76
C GLY A 272 7.41 26.35 16.14
N SER A 273 7.86 25.10 16.27
CA SER A 273 9.04 24.58 15.57
C SER A 273 8.69 24.26 14.13
N LEU A 274 9.63 24.41 13.20
CA LEU A 274 9.39 24.03 11.80
C LEU A 274 9.03 22.54 11.69
N LEU A 275 8.10 22.22 10.79
CA LEU A 275 7.75 20.84 10.43
C LEU A 275 8.88 20.22 9.59
N GLY A 276 9.87 19.65 10.28
CA GLY A 276 11.01 18.95 9.69
C GLY A 276 10.82 17.44 9.67
N ILE A 277 11.40 16.77 8.66
CA ILE A 277 11.58 15.31 8.63
C ILE A 277 13.05 15.05 8.99
N ASN A 278 13.38 15.24 10.26
CA ASN A 278 14.76 15.40 10.71
C ASN A 278 15.18 14.40 11.79
N ASN A 279 14.35 13.39 12.08
CA ASN A 279 14.73 12.29 12.96
C ASN A 279 15.44 11.22 12.13
N LEU A 280 16.76 11.09 12.28
CA LEU A 280 17.53 10.07 11.58
C LEU A 280 17.14 8.68 12.09
N MET A 281 16.61 7.83 11.24
CA MET A 281 16.06 6.51 11.56
C MET A 281 17.03 5.38 11.18
N ILE A 282 17.61 5.47 9.99
CA ILE A 282 18.66 4.56 9.50
C ILE A 282 19.87 5.38 9.09
N ASP A 283 21.06 4.90 9.44
CA ASP A 283 22.34 5.56 9.15
C ASP A 283 23.37 4.52 8.69
N VAL A 284 23.29 4.16 7.41
CA VAL A 284 24.31 3.34 6.74
C VAL A 284 25.44 4.27 6.27
N ASN A 285 25.08 5.41 5.66
CA ASN A 285 25.99 6.44 5.18
C ASN A 285 25.28 7.80 5.04
N ALA A 286 24.59 8.25 6.09
CA ALA A 286 23.79 9.47 6.03
C ALA A 286 24.62 10.72 5.68
N ASP A 287 24.06 11.57 4.81
CA ASP A 287 24.69 12.80 4.33
C ASP A 287 24.62 13.97 5.33
N ALA A 288 23.81 13.82 6.38
CA ALA A 288 23.56 14.81 7.42
C ALA A 288 23.49 14.18 8.83
N GLU A 289 23.75 15.00 9.86
CA GLU A 289 23.58 14.59 11.26
C GLU A 289 22.10 14.58 11.67
N ASP A 290 21.72 13.73 12.62
CA ASP A 290 20.39 13.71 13.24
C ASP A 290 19.95 15.11 13.71
N GLY A 291 18.68 15.43 13.48
CA GLY A 291 18.10 16.74 13.78
C GLY A 291 18.39 17.84 12.74
N THR A 292 19.20 17.58 11.71
CA THR A 292 19.49 18.57 10.66
C THR A 292 18.23 18.92 9.87
N VAL A 293 17.90 20.21 9.81
CA VAL A 293 16.76 20.72 9.05
C VAL A 293 17.14 20.83 7.58
N GLY A 294 17.05 19.70 6.86
CA GLY A 294 17.21 19.62 5.39
C GLY A 294 15.95 19.11 4.67
N ARG A 295 15.07 18.41 5.39
CA ARG A 295 13.78 17.91 4.88
C ARG A 295 12.64 18.60 5.62
N ARG A 296 11.66 19.16 4.90
CA ARG A 296 10.55 19.92 5.48
C ARG A 296 9.23 19.55 4.82
N TRP A 297 8.15 19.66 5.57
CA TRP A 297 6.81 19.43 5.04
C TRP A 297 5.83 20.54 5.44
N ALA A 298 4.72 20.61 4.72
CA ALA A 298 3.64 21.56 4.97
C ALA A 298 2.30 20.98 4.50
N ALA A 299 1.19 21.39 5.11
CA ALA A 299 -0.13 20.88 4.72
C ALA A 299 -1.27 21.90 4.81
N VAL A 300 -2.30 21.69 3.99
CA VAL A 300 -3.62 22.36 4.02
C VAL A 300 -4.71 21.35 3.69
N HIS A 301 -5.97 21.67 3.98
CA HIS A 301 -7.10 20.91 3.46
C HIS A 301 -8.24 21.85 3.00
N ASP A 302 -9.07 21.41 2.07
CA ASP A 302 -10.28 22.17 1.66
C ASP A 302 -11.59 21.59 2.24
N GLY A 303 -11.48 20.45 2.92
CA GLY A 303 -12.58 19.66 3.48
C GLY A 303 -13.08 18.55 2.56
N GLU A 304 -12.55 18.42 1.34
CA GLU A 304 -12.68 17.26 0.48
C GLU A 304 -11.34 16.52 0.33
N TYR A 305 -10.25 17.29 0.27
CA TYR A 305 -8.88 16.79 0.13
C TYR A 305 -7.94 17.35 1.20
N LEU A 306 -6.99 16.52 1.62
CA LEU A 306 -5.77 16.91 2.33
C LEU A 306 -4.64 17.07 1.29
N TYR A 307 -3.89 18.16 1.39
CA TYR A 307 -2.76 18.46 0.52
C TYR A 307 -1.49 18.51 1.37
N ILE A 308 -0.46 17.79 0.96
CA ILE A 308 0.84 17.73 1.64
C ILE A 308 1.92 18.09 0.63
N MET A 309 2.83 18.98 1.02
CA MET A 309 4.07 19.25 0.32
C MET A 309 5.23 18.72 1.16
N VAL A 310 6.25 18.17 0.50
CA VAL A 310 7.54 17.84 1.10
C VAL A 310 8.66 18.40 0.23
N THR A 311 9.66 19.02 0.86
CA THR A 311 10.93 19.38 0.22
C THR A 311 12.08 18.66 0.88
N VAL A 312 12.99 18.10 0.09
CA VAL A 312 14.19 17.40 0.55
C VAL A 312 15.41 18.11 0.00
N ASP A 313 16.29 18.60 0.87
CA ASP A 313 17.65 19.00 0.47
C ASP A 313 18.38 17.77 -0.04
N ASP A 314 18.85 17.82 -1.28
CA ASP A 314 19.61 16.76 -1.93
C ASP A 314 20.90 17.33 -2.54
N ASN A 315 21.97 16.56 -2.47
CA ASN A 315 23.26 16.85 -3.08
C ASN A 315 23.23 16.74 -4.63
N GLY A 316 22.11 16.32 -5.21
CA GLY A 316 21.87 16.15 -6.65
C GLY A 316 22.16 14.73 -7.14
N ILE A 317 22.26 13.77 -6.22
CA ILE A 317 22.43 12.36 -6.51
C ILE A 317 21.10 11.70 -6.19
N ARG A 318 20.59 10.95 -7.16
CA ARG A 318 19.28 10.32 -7.05
C ARG A 318 19.30 8.97 -7.72
N TYR A 319 18.69 7.98 -7.11
CA TYR A 319 18.57 6.63 -7.63
C TYR A 319 17.14 6.10 -7.61
N ARG A 320 16.89 5.24 -8.59
CA ARG A 320 15.67 4.45 -8.73
C ARG A 320 16.02 3.16 -9.47
N ASP A 321 16.84 2.34 -8.84
CA ASP A 321 17.46 1.16 -9.44
C ASP A 321 17.24 -0.13 -8.64
N SER A 322 16.55 -0.06 -7.49
CA SER A 322 16.22 -1.20 -6.63
C SER A 322 15.02 -2.05 -7.11
N ASN A 323 14.60 -1.89 -8.38
CA ASN A 323 13.66 -2.78 -9.10
C ASN A 323 12.37 -3.19 -8.34
N GLY A 324 11.70 -2.26 -7.65
CA GLY A 324 10.44 -2.53 -6.96
C GLY A 324 10.53 -2.34 -5.44
N SER A 325 11.73 -2.52 -4.87
CA SER A 325 12.07 -2.15 -3.49
C SER A 325 12.26 -0.64 -3.38
N ILE A 326 11.23 0.16 -3.66
CA ILE A 326 11.40 1.63 -3.73
C ILE A 326 11.79 2.27 -2.38
N TRP A 327 11.64 1.54 -1.27
CA TRP A 327 12.16 1.95 0.04
C TRP A 327 13.70 1.87 0.13
N GLU A 328 14.37 1.23 -0.84
CA GLU A 328 15.81 1.24 -0.99
C GLU A 328 16.31 2.40 -1.87
N ASP A 329 15.42 3.11 -2.56
CA ASP A 329 15.70 4.22 -3.47
C ASP A 329 15.24 5.57 -2.86
N ASP A 330 15.46 6.69 -3.55
CA ASP A 330 14.89 7.98 -3.14
C ASP A 330 13.37 7.97 -3.22
N ALA A 331 12.74 8.04 -2.05
CA ALA A 331 11.30 7.94 -1.93
C ALA A 331 10.76 8.73 -0.73
N LEU A 332 9.49 9.10 -0.84
CA LEU A 332 8.68 9.57 0.28
C LEU A 332 7.76 8.44 0.72
N GLU A 333 7.69 8.18 2.02
CA GLU A 333 6.67 7.34 2.62
C GLU A 333 5.65 8.19 3.39
N LEU A 334 4.36 7.97 3.13
CA LEU A 334 3.23 8.53 3.86
C LEU A 334 2.60 7.44 4.70
N PHE A 335 2.31 7.76 5.97
CA PHE A 335 1.53 6.90 6.84
C PHE A 335 0.34 7.64 7.47
N ILE A 336 -0.80 6.96 7.58
CA ILE A 336 -2.03 7.52 8.15
C ILE A 336 -2.70 6.48 9.06
N ASP A 337 -3.01 6.83 10.30
CA ASP A 337 -3.87 6.06 11.22
C ASP A 337 -5.16 6.85 11.40
N VAL A 338 -6.25 6.45 10.75
CA VAL A 338 -7.44 7.33 10.62
C VAL A 338 -8.15 7.57 11.95
N ASP A 339 -8.22 6.57 12.84
CA ASP A 339 -8.89 6.74 14.14
C ASP A 339 -7.94 7.16 15.27
N ASN A 340 -6.66 7.34 14.93
CA ASN A 340 -5.59 7.70 15.86
C ASN A 340 -5.47 6.70 17.01
N SER A 341 -5.74 5.41 16.75
CA SER A 341 -5.68 4.36 17.77
C SER A 341 -4.30 4.23 18.37
N LYS A 342 -3.25 4.59 17.62
CA LYS A 342 -1.84 4.36 17.99
C LYS A 342 -1.61 2.89 18.30
N SER A 343 -2.25 2.01 17.54
CA SER A 343 -2.11 0.57 17.69
C SER A 343 -0.65 0.14 17.46
N GLU A 344 -0.24 -0.95 18.09
CA GLU A 344 1.11 -1.50 17.91
C GLU A 344 1.26 -2.32 16.61
N SER A 345 0.16 -2.45 15.86
CA SER A 345 0.04 -3.16 14.58
C SER A 345 -0.99 -2.46 13.69
N TYR A 346 -0.83 -2.56 12.37
CA TYR A 346 -1.81 -2.04 11.40
C TYR A 346 -3.16 -2.75 11.51
N ASP A 347 -4.22 -1.99 11.31
CA ASP A 347 -5.57 -2.50 11.12
C ASP A 347 -6.26 -1.90 9.86
N ASP A 348 -7.58 -2.06 9.75
CA ASP A 348 -8.38 -1.66 8.59
C ASP A 348 -8.44 -0.14 8.35
N ASN A 349 -7.83 0.67 9.23
CA ASN A 349 -7.83 2.13 9.13
C ASN A 349 -6.43 2.76 9.05
N ASP A 350 -5.40 1.92 8.97
CA ASP A 350 -4.00 2.32 8.90
C ASP A 350 -3.49 2.19 7.47
N TYR A 351 -2.81 3.22 6.95
CA TYR A 351 -2.36 3.29 5.57
C TYR A 351 -0.88 3.58 5.50
N GLN A 352 -0.22 2.99 4.51
CA GLN A 352 1.14 3.33 4.11
C GLN A 352 1.20 3.41 2.58
N VAL A 353 1.78 4.49 2.05
CA VAL A 353 2.05 4.63 0.61
C VAL A 353 3.44 5.19 0.41
N LEU A 354 4.20 4.55 -0.46
CA LEU A 354 5.54 4.94 -0.86
C LEU A 354 5.49 5.58 -2.25
N PHE A 355 6.17 6.71 -2.43
CA PHE A 355 6.21 7.50 -3.65
C PHE A 355 7.64 7.60 -4.15
N PRO A 356 7.96 7.08 -5.35
CA PRO A 356 9.29 7.25 -5.91
C PRO A 356 9.54 8.70 -6.30
N LEU A 357 10.79 9.17 -6.16
CA LEU A 357 11.17 10.52 -6.56
C LEU A 357 11.12 10.73 -8.08
N ALA A 358 11.66 9.78 -8.84
CA ALA A 358 11.94 9.97 -10.26
C ALA A 358 11.57 8.74 -11.11
N THR A 359 11.86 8.77 -12.40
CA THR A 359 11.80 7.58 -13.27
C THR A 359 13.04 6.72 -13.11
N SER A 360 12.95 5.42 -13.40
CA SER A 360 14.11 4.52 -13.40
C SER A 360 15.09 4.81 -14.55
N GLU A 361 14.61 5.48 -15.59
CA GLU A 361 15.36 5.79 -16.80
C GLU A 361 16.12 7.11 -16.71
N ASP A 362 15.58 8.07 -15.96
CA ASP A 362 16.13 9.41 -15.79
C ASP A 362 15.82 9.95 -14.38
N PRO A 363 16.82 10.05 -13.49
CA PRO A 363 16.65 10.51 -12.11
C PRO A 363 16.31 12.01 -11.99
N GLU A 364 16.40 12.76 -13.09
CA GLU A 364 16.05 14.19 -13.13
C GLU A 364 14.59 14.42 -13.55
N VAL A 365 13.84 13.35 -13.85
CA VAL A 365 12.46 13.42 -14.31
C VAL A 365 11.52 12.92 -13.24
N GLY A 366 10.71 13.83 -12.70
CA GLY A 366 9.66 13.51 -11.74
C GLY A 366 8.53 12.66 -12.32
N VAL A 367 7.70 12.12 -11.43
CA VAL A 367 6.64 11.18 -11.73
C VAL A 367 5.31 11.61 -11.11
N THR A 368 4.21 11.06 -11.64
CA THR A 368 2.85 11.25 -11.12
C THR A 368 2.13 9.93 -10.93
N SER A 369 2.88 8.83 -10.91
CA SER A 369 2.39 7.44 -10.80
C SER A 369 3.56 6.53 -10.46
N GLY A 370 3.26 5.34 -9.94
CA GLY A 370 4.28 4.36 -9.54
C GLY A 370 4.45 4.29 -8.03
N GLU A 371 3.48 4.85 -7.30
CA GLU A 371 3.27 4.66 -5.90
C GLU A 371 3.07 3.17 -5.55
N ILE A 372 3.61 2.76 -4.41
CA ILE A 372 3.46 1.40 -3.88
C ILE A 372 2.70 1.48 -2.56
N ILE A 373 1.67 0.65 -2.44
CA ILE A 373 0.93 0.50 -1.19
C ILE A 373 1.77 -0.36 -0.26
N GLY A 374 2.01 0.13 0.96
CA GLY A 374 2.78 -0.56 1.97
C GLY A 374 2.17 -1.90 2.34
N MET A 375 3.02 -2.86 2.70
CA MET A 375 2.63 -4.26 2.88
C MET A 375 1.51 -4.47 3.91
N ASN A 376 1.46 -3.63 4.95
CA ASN A 376 0.46 -3.73 6.02
C ASN A 376 -0.69 -2.72 5.87
N SER A 377 -0.67 -1.89 4.83
CA SER A 377 -1.66 -0.84 4.60
C SER A 377 -3.05 -1.42 4.34
N ALA A 378 -4.06 -0.78 4.92
CA ALA A 378 -5.44 -0.89 4.51
C ALA A 378 -5.65 -0.41 3.06
N TRP A 379 -6.79 -0.78 2.48
CA TRP A 379 -7.15 -0.51 1.10
C TRP A 379 -8.12 0.66 0.97
N GLY A 380 -8.14 1.30 -0.20
CA GLY A 380 -9.16 2.31 -0.54
C GLY A 380 -8.73 3.76 -0.37
N LEU A 381 -7.47 4.01 -0.02
CA LEU A 381 -6.87 5.33 -0.12
C LEU A 381 -6.83 5.79 -1.59
N GLU A 382 -7.56 6.86 -1.89
CA GLU A 382 -7.54 7.53 -3.18
C GLU A 382 -6.70 8.80 -3.06
N LEU A 383 -5.65 8.90 -3.87
CA LEU A 383 -4.76 10.06 -3.90
C LEU A 383 -4.25 10.35 -5.31
N ASP A 384 -3.70 11.54 -5.49
CA ASP A 384 -2.84 11.91 -6.61
C ASP A 384 -1.53 12.46 -6.05
N PHE A 385 -0.44 12.32 -6.80
CA PHE A 385 0.84 12.94 -6.45
C PHE A 385 1.60 13.43 -7.67
N ALA A 386 2.56 14.31 -7.42
CA ALA A 386 3.57 14.72 -8.37
C ALA A 386 4.90 14.94 -7.66
N THR A 387 6.00 14.62 -8.34
CA THR A 387 7.35 14.85 -7.83
C THR A 387 8.16 15.77 -8.75
N GLY A 388 9.15 16.44 -8.19
CA GLY A 388 10.01 17.38 -8.89
C GLY A 388 11.47 17.29 -8.44
N PRO A 389 12.26 16.37 -9.02
CA PRO A 389 13.70 16.32 -8.82
C PRO A 389 14.37 17.66 -9.18
N GLY A 390 15.02 18.28 -8.20
CA GLY A 390 15.70 19.57 -8.27
C GLY A 390 14.79 20.77 -8.53
N GLN A 391 13.47 20.63 -8.39
CA GLN A 391 12.49 21.69 -8.69
C GLN A 391 12.10 22.53 -7.48
N GLY A 392 12.63 22.21 -6.30
CA GLY A 392 12.33 22.89 -5.06
C GLY A 392 12.99 24.27 -4.92
N PRO A 393 12.65 24.99 -3.85
CA PRO A 393 13.21 26.30 -3.57
C PRO A 393 14.73 26.29 -3.50
N ALA A 394 15.37 27.25 -4.15
CA ALA A 394 16.81 27.44 -3.98
C ALA A 394 17.11 27.82 -2.53
N SER A 395 17.83 26.95 -1.81
CA SER A 395 18.58 27.36 -0.63
C SER A 395 19.54 28.49 -1.07
N GLY A 396 19.57 29.62 -0.37
CA GLY A 396 20.02 30.92 -0.88
C GLY A 396 21.51 31.10 -1.23
N SER A 397 22.24 30.07 -1.68
CA SER A 397 23.63 30.15 -2.14
C SER A 397 23.86 29.38 -3.44
N SER A 398 24.77 29.84 -4.30
CA SER A 398 25.09 29.20 -5.59
C SER A 398 25.85 27.85 -5.47
N ALA A 399 25.91 27.31 -4.26
CA ALA A 399 26.46 26.00 -3.90
C ALA A 399 25.48 25.21 -3.03
N SER A 400 24.22 25.64 -2.99
CA SER A 400 23.19 25.01 -2.18
C SER A 400 22.70 23.70 -2.80
N PRO A 401 22.28 22.74 -1.96
CA PRO A 401 21.64 21.51 -2.43
C PRO A 401 20.47 21.85 -3.36
N GLN A 402 20.30 21.04 -4.39
CA GLN A 402 19.05 21.04 -5.16
C GLN A 402 17.97 20.53 -4.23
N GLN A 403 16.79 21.16 -4.23
CA GLN A 403 15.69 20.65 -3.42
C GLN A 403 14.78 19.81 -4.30
N ASP A 404 14.47 18.63 -3.83
CA ASP A 404 13.46 17.76 -4.42
C ASP A 404 12.10 18.06 -3.83
N VAL A 405 11.04 17.84 -4.62
CA VAL A 405 9.67 18.16 -4.26
C VAL A 405 8.80 16.92 -4.37
N TYR A 406 7.93 16.75 -3.38
CA TYR A 406 6.76 15.87 -3.44
C TYR A 406 5.51 16.69 -3.12
N GLU A 407 4.48 16.54 -3.92
CA GLU A 407 3.15 17.12 -3.68
C GLU A 407 2.11 16.02 -3.72
N LEU A 408 1.31 15.91 -2.66
CA LEU A 408 0.28 14.89 -2.49
C LEU A 408 -1.10 15.55 -2.37
N ARG A 409 -2.12 14.91 -2.95
CA ARG A 409 -3.53 15.23 -2.74
C ARG A 409 -4.29 13.96 -2.37
N ILE A 410 -4.78 13.90 -1.14
CA ILE A 410 -5.45 12.74 -0.57
C ILE A 410 -6.94 13.02 -0.44
N ARG A 411 -7.79 12.12 -0.94
CA ARG A 411 -9.24 12.26 -0.85
C ARG A 411 -9.75 11.79 0.52
N LEU A 412 -10.15 12.73 1.37
CA LEU A 412 -10.56 12.44 2.76
C LEU A 412 -11.64 11.36 2.86
N GLY A 413 -12.66 11.47 2.01
CA GLY A 413 -13.82 10.57 2.03
C GLY A 413 -13.53 9.15 1.55
N SER A 414 -12.38 8.85 0.96
CA SER A 414 -12.06 7.49 0.50
C SER A 414 -11.67 6.57 1.67
N ILE A 415 -11.11 7.15 2.73
CA ILE A 415 -10.66 6.46 3.95
C ILE A 415 -11.47 6.84 5.20
N GLY A 416 -12.46 7.71 5.07
CA GLY A 416 -13.28 8.17 6.20
C GLY A 416 -12.57 9.15 7.13
N LEU A 417 -11.55 9.86 6.64
CA LEU A 417 -10.86 10.89 7.40
C LEU A 417 -11.77 12.13 7.57
N GLU A 418 -11.98 12.57 8.80
CA GLU A 418 -12.95 13.62 9.15
C GLU A 418 -12.26 14.88 9.70
N THR A 419 -12.83 16.05 9.39
CA THR A 419 -12.40 17.33 10.00
C THR A 419 -12.78 17.40 11.48
N GLY A 420 -11.91 18.01 12.30
CA GLY A 420 -12.09 18.18 13.74
C GLY A 420 -11.83 16.91 14.57
N LYS A 421 -11.33 15.84 13.95
CA LYS A 421 -10.89 14.63 14.65
C LYS A 421 -9.38 14.45 14.50
N PRO A 422 -8.68 14.02 15.57
CA PRO A 422 -7.28 13.65 15.47
C PRO A 422 -7.13 12.38 14.63
N PHE A 423 -6.03 12.30 13.90
CA PHE A 423 -5.58 11.13 13.15
C PHE A 423 -4.05 11.02 13.28
N GLY A 424 -3.52 9.80 13.14
CA GLY A 424 -2.10 9.59 13.09
C GLY A 424 -1.54 9.96 11.72
N LEU A 425 -0.40 10.64 11.72
CA LEU A 425 0.32 11.01 10.51
C LEU A 425 1.82 10.76 10.71
N GLU A 426 2.48 10.24 9.68
CA GLU A 426 3.93 10.19 9.59
C GLU A 426 4.38 10.42 8.14
N LEU A 427 5.55 11.04 7.99
CA LEU A 427 6.21 11.23 6.71
C LEU A 427 7.66 10.80 6.86
N GLN A 428 8.11 9.88 6.02
CA GLN A 428 9.51 9.42 6.04
C GLN A 428 10.18 9.62 4.70
N ILE A 429 11.47 9.94 4.72
CA ILE A 429 12.28 10.08 3.52
C ILE A 429 13.30 8.96 3.48
N ASP A 430 13.29 8.26 2.36
CA ASP A 430 14.31 7.31 1.94
C ASP A 430 15.30 8.02 1.03
N ASP A 431 16.60 7.75 1.26
CA ASP A 431 17.72 8.49 0.67
C ASP A 431 18.78 7.48 0.20
N ASP A 432 19.02 7.40 -1.11
CA ASP A 432 20.07 6.58 -1.73
C ASP A 432 21.02 7.47 -2.54
N ASP A 433 22.29 7.49 -2.15
CA ASP A 433 23.33 8.31 -2.73
C ASP A 433 24.38 7.50 -3.52
N ASP A 434 24.27 6.16 -3.58
CA ASP A 434 25.30 5.31 -4.19
C ASP A 434 24.82 4.30 -5.25
N GLY A 435 23.52 4.22 -5.50
CA GLY A 435 22.89 3.32 -6.48
C GLY A 435 22.91 1.88 -5.99
N GLY A 436 22.77 1.75 -4.68
CA GLY A 436 22.91 0.53 -3.91
C GLY A 436 21.60 0.22 -3.22
N GLY A 437 21.59 0.30 -1.90
CA GLY A 437 20.34 0.36 -1.17
C GLY A 437 20.46 1.50 -0.17
N ARG A 438 19.32 2.10 0.17
CA ARG A 438 19.17 3.27 1.03
C ARG A 438 20.29 3.49 2.04
N ASP A 439 20.93 4.65 1.93
CA ASP A 439 21.99 5.12 2.81
C ASP A 439 21.44 5.70 4.12
N ALA A 440 20.28 6.36 4.06
CA ALA A 440 19.63 6.94 5.21
C ALA A 440 18.10 6.90 5.14
N LYS A 441 17.47 6.85 6.32
CA LYS A 441 16.03 7.08 6.46
C LYS A 441 15.78 8.18 7.47
N TRP A 442 14.81 9.04 7.21
CA TRP A 442 14.44 10.14 8.10
C TRP A 442 12.94 10.10 8.40
N GLY A 443 12.55 10.45 9.63
CA GLY A 443 11.14 10.58 10.03
C GLY A 443 10.80 11.96 10.57
N TRP A 444 9.50 12.30 10.56
CA TRP A 444 8.96 13.49 11.20
C TRP A 444 8.70 13.23 12.69
N ALA A 445 7.85 12.25 13.01
CA ALA A 445 7.44 11.98 14.39
C ALA A 445 8.12 10.74 14.98
N HIS A 446 8.38 9.71 14.16
CA HIS A 446 9.06 8.51 14.57
C HIS A 446 10.41 8.89 15.21
N PRO A 447 10.74 8.36 16.40
CA PRO A 447 11.96 8.72 17.10
C PRO A 447 13.21 8.47 16.28
N SER A 448 14.21 9.33 16.46
CA SER A 448 15.55 9.10 15.94
C SER A 448 16.13 7.80 16.50
N ARG A 449 17.01 7.20 15.71
CA ARG A 449 17.88 6.11 16.13
C ARG A 449 18.75 6.53 17.31
N GLY A 450 19.10 5.53 18.13
CA GLY A 450 20.20 5.64 19.06
C GLY A 450 21.49 5.12 18.43
N ASP A 451 22.14 4.19 19.12
CA ASP A 451 23.28 3.44 18.56
C ASP A 451 22.86 2.36 17.54
N VAL A 452 21.54 2.17 17.35
CA VAL A 452 20.95 1.13 16.49
C VAL A 452 19.86 1.77 15.65
N ASP A 453 19.84 1.40 14.38
CA ASP A 453 18.85 1.84 13.40
C ASP A 453 17.44 1.36 13.80
N VAL A 454 16.44 2.18 13.47
CA VAL A 454 15.04 1.95 13.80
C VAL A 454 14.19 2.23 12.57
N ASP A 455 13.23 1.37 12.29
CA ASP A 455 12.27 1.55 11.20
C ASP A 455 11.01 0.75 11.54
N ASN A 456 10.11 1.34 12.33
CA ASN A 456 8.98 0.60 12.89
C ASN A 456 7.61 1.10 12.42
N THR A 457 7.50 2.30 11.83
CA THR A 457 6.19 2.87 11.45
C THR A 457 5.44 1.99 10.46
N TYR A 458 6.14 1.27 9.56
CA TYR A 458 5.49 0.35 8.61
C TYR A 458 4.88 -0.90 9.27
N LEU A 459 5.22 -1.18 10.53
CA LEU A 459 4.65 -2.26 11.34
C LEU A 459 3.71 -1.75 12.43
N ASN A 460 3.99 -0.56 12.97
CA ASN A 460 3.46 -0.10 14.24
C ASN A 460 3.03 1.39 14.14
N PRO A 461 1.72 1.64 13.98
CA PRO A 461 1.15 3.00 13.97
C PRO A 461 1.39 3.86 15.22
N SER A 462 1.73 3.26 16.37
CA SER A 462 2.01 4.02 17.60
C SER A 462 3.18 5.01 17.49
N TYR A 463 4.05 4.84 16.48
CA TYR A 463 5.15 5.76 16.20
C TYR A 463 4.74 7.01 15.42
N MET A 464 3.53 7.06 14.87
CA MET A 464 3.03 8.22 14.11
C MET A 464 2.71 9.40 15.04
N GLY A 465 2.95 10.63 14.58
CA GLY A 465 2.51 11.85 15.24
C GLY A 465 0.99 12.01 15.18
N THR A 466 0.45 13.00 15.88
CA THR A 466 -1.00 13.29 15.90
C THR A 466 -1.30 14.58 15.16
N ALA A 467 -2.03 14.48 14.05
CA ALA A 467 -2.51 15.60 13.26
C ALA A 467 -4.01 15.80 13.43
N MET A 468 -4.51 16.99 13.12
CA MET A 468 -5.95 17.28 13.04
C MET A 468 -6.23 18.24 11.89
N LEU A 469 -7.30 18.00 11.15
CA LEU A 469 -7.82 18.94 10.14
C LEU A 469 -8.80 19.92 10.81
N GLU A 470 -8.67 21.22 10.58
CA GLU A 470 -9.50 22.27 11.21
C GLU A 470 -10.98 22.34 10.74
#